data_AF-A0A9D4TJT7-F1
#
_entry.id   AF-A0A9D4TJT7-F1
#
_cell.length_a   1.000
_cell.length_b   1.000
_cell.length_c   1.000
_cell.angle_alpha   90.00
_cell.angle_beta   90.00
_cell.angle_gamma   90.00
#
_symmetry.space_group_name_H-M   'P 1'
#
loop_
_entity.id
_entity.type
_entity.pdbx_description
1 polymer ?
#
loop_
_entity_poly.entity_id
_entity_poly.type
_entity_poly.pdbx_seq_one_letter_code
_entity_poly.pdbx_strand_id
1 'polypeptide(L)'
;MGKLPGIRQQGILQDGPQVAAHLRSLGIGSRELGPLLCQCPELFSRAAEERAGVLYSQLMGLGLSAGQAARCFERQPEAAVSVSVEPAIAVLAPLLAAGSKGGGRPGEQLLVDVLKGQPAAVRLLQLEAAALQRNLDNLLQLGLSKQQVVAALLLFWTLLIYTSENLARTEALVQQELGADRQLWVKVLGSAA
;
A
#
# COMPACT_ATOMS: atom_id res chain seq x y z
N MET A 1 -18.59 -14.02 -1.78
CA MET A 1 -19.07 -12.66 -1.43
C MET A 1 -19.64 -12.71 -0.03
N GLY A 2 -18.95 -12.14 0.96
CA GLY A 2 -19.48 -12.03 2.33
C GLY A 2 -20.59 -10.96 2.38
N LYS A 3 -21.63 -11.18 3.19
CA LYS A 3 -22.65 -10.15 3.42
C LYS A 3 -22.00 -8.92 4.06
N LEU A 4 -22.16 -7.76 3.44
CA LEU A 4 -21.81 -6.48 4.07
C LEU A 4 -22.68 -6.26 5.31
N PRO A 5 -22.13 -5.77 6.43
CA PRO A 5 -22.94 -5.40 7.59
C PRO A 5 -24.04 -4.40 7.20
N GLY A 6 -25.24 -4.51 7.78
CA GLY A 6 -26.42 -3.75 7.34
C GLY A 6 -26.22 -2.24 7.30
N ILE A 7 -25.41 -1.68 8.20
CA ILE A 7 -25.07 -0.24 8.23
C ILE A 7 -24.34 0.18 6.94
N ARG A 8 -23.46 -0.68 6.40
CA ARG A 8 -22.69 -0.36 5.19
C ARG A 8 -23.56 -0.40 3.94
N GLN A 9 -24.55 -1.29 3.90
CA GLN A 9 -25.50 -1.34 2.78
C GLN A 9 -26.35 -0.08 2.73
N GLN A 10 -26.78 0.45 3.89
CA GLN A 10 -27.50 1.72 3.96
C GLN A 10 -26.63 2.89 3.47
N GLY A 11 -25.37 2.97 3.91
CA GLY A 11 -24.43 3.99 3.42
C GLY A 11 -24.27 3.96 1.90
N ILE A 12 -24.11 2.78 1.30
CA ILE A 12 -24.01 2.64 -0.17
C ILE A 12 -25.28 3.13 -0.88
N LEU A 13 -26.46 2.85 -0.33
CA LEU A 13 -27.72 3.32 -0.92
C LEU A 13 -27.89 4.84 -0.80
N GLN A 14 -27.37 5.45 0.28
CA GLN A 14 -27.47 6.87 0.55
C GLN A 14 -26.42 7.69 -0.21
N ASP A 15 -25.14 7.31 -0.07
CA ASP A 15 -24.00 8.09 -0.55
C ASP A 15 -23.46 7.59 -1.89
N GLY A 16 -23.68 6.31 -2.23
CA GLY A 16 -23.11 5.66 -3.41
C GLY A 16 -23.28 6.42 -4.73
N PRO A 17 -24.47 6.98 -5.06
CA PRO A 17 -24.65 7.78 -6.27
C PRO A 17 -23.78 9.06 -6.29
N GLN A 18 -23.64 9.74 -5.15
CA GLN A 18 -22.84 10.96 -5.03
C GLN A 18 -21.35 10.64 -5.11
N VAL A 19 -20.91 9.56 -4.45
CA VAL A 19 -19.55 9.02 -4.56
C VAL A 19 -19.24 8.65 -6.02
N ALA A 20 -20.14 7.95 -6.71
CA ALA A 20 -19.95 7.59 -8.11
C ALA A 20 -19.86 8.84 -9.01
N ALA A 21 -20.68 9.86 -8.77
CA ALA A 21 -20.61 11.13 -9.51
C ALA A 21 -19.28 11.86 -9.26
N HIS A 22 -18.80 11.89 -8.01
CA HIS A 22 -17.49 12.43 -7.65
C HIS A 22 -16.35 11.68 -8.34
N LEU A 23 -16.34 10.35 -8.26
CA LEU A 23 -15.33 9.53 -8.93
C LEU A 23 -15.32 9.72 -10.46
N ARG A 24 -16.49 9.97 -11.07
CA ARG A 24 -16.59 10.33 -12.50
C ARG A 24 -15.99 11.70 -12.80
N SER A 25 -16.17 12.70 -11.94
CA SER A 25 -15.58 14.02 -12.14
C SER A 25 -14.04 13.98 -12.05
N LEU A 26 -13.49 12.99 -11.33
CA LEU A 26 -12.05 12.69 -11.32
C LEU A 26 -11.55 11.92 -12.56
N GLY A 27 -12.46 11.55 -13.48
CA GLY A 27 -12.11 10.86 -14.72
C GLY A 27 -12.25 9.34 -14.69
N ILE A 28 -12.83 8.74 -13.64
CA ILE A 28 -13.11 7.30 -13.61
C ILE A 28 -14.27 6.99 -14.54
N GLY A 29 -14.05 6.09 -15.49
CA GLY A 29 -15.05 5.72 -16.48
C GLY A 29 -16.19 4.90 -15.88
N SER A 30 -17.38 4.96 -16.48
CA SER A 30 -18.53 4.15 -16.05
C SER A 30 -18.26 2.64 -16.08
N ARG A 31 -17.33 2.19 -16.95
CA ARG A 31 -16.90 0.79 -17.02
C ARG A 31 -16.05 0.36 -15.82
N GLU A 32 -15.38 1.28 -15.15
CA GLU A 32 -14.51 1.03 -13.99
C GLU A 32 -15.30 1.13 -12.67
N LEU A 33 -16.32 2.00 -12.60
CA LEU A 33 -17.13 2.20 -11.39
C LEU A 33 -17.86 0.94 -10.91
N GLY A 34 -18.40 0.14 -11.84
CA GLY A 34 -19.12 -1.09 -11.48
C GLY A 34 -18.23 -2.10 -10.75
N PRO A 35 -17.10 -2.52 -11.35
CA PRO A 35 -16.09 -3.34 -10.68
C PRO A 35 -15.61 -2.74 -9.36
N LEU A 36 -15.33 -1.43 -9.32
CA LEU A 36 -14.89 -0.76 -8.11
C LEU A 36 -15.93 -0.80 -6.99
N LEU A 37 -17.23 -0.62 -7.29
CA LEU A 37 -18.30 -0.75 -6.31
C LEU A 37 -18.43 -2.19 -5.79
N CYS A 38 -18.32 -3.17 -6.67
CA CYS A 38 -18.42 -4.58 -6.29
C CYS A 38 -17.23 -5.06 -5.44
N GLN A 39 -16.02 -4.59 -5.75
CA GLN A 39 -14.79 -5.02 -5.08
C GLN A 39 -14.51 -4.18 -3.83
N CYS A 40 -14.78 -2.88 -3.88
CA CYS A 40 -14.44 -1.90 -2.86
C CYS A 40 -15.68 -1.15 -2.35
N PRO A 41 -16.71 -1.84 -1.83
CA PRO A 41 -17.95 -1.20 -1.36
C PRO A 41 -17.72 -0.15 -0.26
N GLU A 42 -16.61 -0.24 0.47
CA GLU A 42 -16.22 0.75 1.48
C GLU A 42 -15.99 2.14 0.91
N LEU A 43 -15.56 2.29 -0.34
CA LEU A 43 -15.41 3.61 -0.94
C LEU A 43 -16.76 4.33 -1.08
N PHE A 44 -17.84 3.57 -1.19
CA PHE A 44 -19.19 4.06 -1.45
C PHE A 44 -20.06 4.08 -0.19
N SER A 45 -19.55 3.62 0.95
CA SER A 45 -20.34 3.46 2.18
C SER A 45 -20.47 4.74 3.01
N ARG A 46 -19.85 5.84 2.56
CA ARG A 46 -19.83 7.16 3.20
C ARG A 46 -19.81 8.26 2.15
N ALA A 47 -20.10 9.50 2.55
CA ALA A 47 -19.93 10.69 1.72
C ALA A 47 -18.53 10.74 1.08
N ALA A 48 -18.45 11.28 -0.14
CA ALA A 48 -17.23 11.31 -0.92
C ALA A 48 -16.09 12.01 -0.16
N GLU A 49 -16.40 13.13 0.49
CA GLU A 49 -15.46 13.98 1.23
C GLU A 49 -14.91 13.32 2.49
N GLU A 50 -15.55 12.25 2.98
CA GLU A 50 -15.06 11.52 4.16
C GLU A 50 -14.10 10.40 3.81
N ARG A 51 -14.11 9.91 2.56
CA ARG A 51 -13.37 8.71 2.19
C ARG A 51 -12.87 8.70 0.77
N ALA A 52 -13.74 8.46 -0.21
CA ALA A 52 -13.32 8.31 -1.60
C ALA A 52 -12.56 9.55 -2.09
N GLY A 53 -13.11 10.75 -1.88
CA GLY A 53 -12.46 12.01 -2.21
C GLY A 53 -11.13 12.21 -1.51
N VAL A 54 -11.03 11.91 -0.20
CA VAL A 54 -9.77 12.03 0.56
C VAL A 54 -8.70 11.10 0.00
N LEU A 55 -9.03 9.81 -0.12
CA LEU A 55 -8.10 8.79 -0.57
C LEU A 55 -7.63 9.03 -2.01
N TYR A 56 -8.55 9.37 -2.92
CA TYR A 56 -8.20 9.69 -4.30
C TYR A 56 -7.40 10.99 -4.39
N SER A 57 -7.77 12.04 -3.65
CA SER A 57 -7.01 13.30 -3.61
C SER A 57 -5.57 13.07 -3.16
N GLN A 58 -5.35 12.26 -2.12
CA GLN A 58 -4.01 11.95 -1.63
C GLN A 58 -3.19 11.13 -2.63
N LEU A 59 -3.78 10.09 -3.23
CA LEU A 59 -3.10 9.28 -4.25
C LEU A 59 -2.82 10.07 -5.53
N MET A 60 -3.72 10.96 -5.92
CA MET A 60 -3.51 11.85 -7.06
C MET A 60 -2.50 12.95 -6.76
N GLY A 61 -2.47 13.47 -5.53
CA GLY A 61 -1.47 14.41 -5.04
C GLY A 61 -0.05 13.82 -5.05
N LEU A 62 0.09 12.50 -4.90
CA LEU A 62 1.35 11.80 -5.14
C LEU A 62 1.76 11.78 -6.62
N GLY A 63 0.81 11.86 -7.56
CA GLY A 63 1.06 11.77 -9.00
C GLY A 63 0.45 10.54 -9.70
N LEU A 64 -0.48 9.83 -9.05
CA LEU A 64 -1.31 8.82 -9.73
C LEU A 64 -2.47 9.49 -10.49
N SER A 65 -2.88 8.90 -11.60
CA SER A 65 -4.19 9.20 -12.20
C SER A 65 -5.32 8.54 -11.39
N ALA A 66 -6.55 9.03 -11.52
CA ALA A 66 -7.71 8.41 -10.87
C ALA A 66 -7.87 6.93 -11.26
N GLY A 67 -7.67 6.57 -12.53
CA GLY A 67 -7.71 5.17 -12.96
C GLY A 67 -6.61 4.29 -12.34
N GLN A 68 -5.42 4.85 -12.10
CA GLN A 68 -4.35 4.12 -11.38
C GLN A 68 -4.70 3.94 -9.90
N ALA A 69 -5.26 4.97 -9.25
CA ALA A 69 -5.76 4.85 -7.88
C ALA A 69 -6.90 3.82 -7.77
N ALA A 70 -7.83 3.81 -8.72
CA ALA A 70 -8.90 2.81 -8.78
C ALA A 70 -8.34 1.38 -8.86
N ARG A 71 -7.35 1.15 -9.74
CA ARG A 71 -6.66 -0.14 -9.84
C ARG A 71 -5.98 -0.56 -8.53
N CYS A 72 -5.42 0.38 -7.78
CA CYS A 72 -4.87 0.09 -6.45
C CYS A 72 -5.95 -0.48 -5.53
N PHE A 73 -7.10 0.18 -5.41
CA PHE A 73 -8.20 -0.30 -4.58
C PHE A 73 -8.79 -1.62 -5.07
N GLU A 74 -9.00 -1.81 -6.38
CA GLU A 74 -9.46 -3.09 -6.93
C GLU A 74 -8.52 -4.25 -6.57
N ARG A 75 -7.20 -4.02 -6.65
CA ARG A 75 -6.20 -5.03 -6.30
C ARG A 75 -6.06 -5.28 -4.80
N GLN A 76 -6.36 -4.29 -3.98
CA GLN A 76 -6.37 -4.41 -2.54
C GLN A 76 -7.56 -3.66 -1.92
N PRO A 77 -8.77 -4.26 -1.92
CA PRO A 77 -9.96 -3.58 -1.43
C PRO A 77 -9.91 -3.16 0.04
N GLU A 78 -9.12 -3.86 0.85
CA GLU A 78 -8.92 -3.55 2.27
C GLU A 78 -8.30 -2.17 2.47
N ALA A 79 -7.56 -1.64 1.50
CA ALA A 79 -7.02 -0.27 1.57
C ALA A 79 -8.12 0.80 1.54
N ALA A 80 -9.31 0.49 1.01
CA ALA A 80 -10.45 1.40 1.04
C ALA A 80 -11.07 1.56 2.45
N VAL A 81 -10.66 0.73 3.42
CA VAL A 81 -11.10 0.86 4.82
C VAL A 81 -10.44 2.08 5.49
N SER A 82 -9.26 2.48 5.03
CA SER A 82 -8.53 3.64 5.56
C SER A 82 -9.30 4.95 5.40
N VAL A 83 -9.09 5.86 6.35
CA VAL A 83 -9.60 7.24 6.28
C VAL A 83 -8.60 8.21 5.63
N SER A 84 -7.31 7.85 5.65
CA SER A 84 -6.21 8.64 5.08
C SER A 84 -5.04 7.70 4.80
N VAL A 85 -4.25 8.01 3.77
CA VAL A 85 -2.99 7.34 3.43
C VAL A 85 -1.76 8.22 3.67
N GLU A 86 -1.96 9.50 3.97
CA GLU A 86 -0.88 10.48 4.17
C GLU A 86 0.14 10.08 5.24
N PRO A 87 -0.25 9.56 6.43
CA PRO A 87 0.74 9.19 7.45
C PRO A 87 1.71 8.09 6.99
N ALA A 88 1.23 7.13 6.21
CA ALA A 88 2.07 6.07 5.66
C ALA A 88 2.99 6.61 4.55
N ILE A 89 2.48 7.52 3.71
CA ILE A 89 3.28 8.23 2.70
C ILE A 89 4.44 8.97 3.37
N ALA A 90 4.19 9.68 4.47
CA ALA A 90 5.20 10.44 5.21
C ALA A 90 6.33 9.57 5.79
N VAL A 91 6.10 8.27 5.98
CA VAL A 91 7.14 7.31 6.39
C VAL A 91 7.86 6.71 5.17
N LEU A 92 7.11 6.33 4.14
CA LEU A 92 7.66 5.65 2.96
C LEU A 92 8.49 6.57 2.07
N ALA A 93 8.04 7.80 1.83
CA ALA A 93 8.73 8.71 0.92
C ALA A 93 10.17 9.02 1.40
N PRO A 94 10.43 9.40 2.67
CA PRO A 94 11.80 9.60 3.13
C PRO A 94 12.67 8.33 3.06
N LEU A 95 12.10 7.15 3.34
CA LEU A 95 12.81 5.88 3.20
C LEU A 95 13.24 5.66 1.74
N LEU A 96 12.31 5.79 0.80
CA LEU A 96 12.52 5.62 -0.63
C LEU A 96 13.57 6.60 -1.16
N ALA A 97 13.47 7.86 -0.75
CA ALA A 97 14.46 8.89 -1.10
C ALA A 97 15.85 8.54 -0.57
N ALA A 98 15.96 8.11 0.69
CA ALA A 98 17.24 7.77 1.32
C ALA A 98 17.88 6.48 0.77
N GLY A 99 17.08 5.52 0.27
CA GLY A 99 17.57 4.28 -0.31
C GLY A 99 17.79 4.33 -1.83
N SER A 100 17.36 5.39 -2.52
CA SER A 100 17.56 5.53 -3.97
C SER A 100 19.02 5.84 -4.30
N LYS A 101 19.63 5.03 -5.18
CA LYS A 101 20.98 5.29 -5.69
C LYS A 101 20.94 6.55 -6.56
N GLY A 102 21.61 7.60 -6.10
CA GLY A 102 21.81 8.83 -6.87
C GLY A 102 20.99 10.04 -6.43
N GLY A 103 20.20 9.96 -5.35
CA GLY A 103 19.61 11.13 -4.64
C GLY A 103 18.69 12.05 -5.46
N GLY A 104 18.44 11.74 -6.74
CA GLY A 104 17.78 12.66 -7.67
C GLY A 104 16.27 12.47 -7.81
N ARG A 105 15.71 11.36 -7.32
CA ARG A 105 14.27 11.11 -7.41
C ARG A 105 13.60 11.36 -6.06
N PRO A 106 12.55 12.20 -6.00
CA PRO A 106 11.72 12.33 -4.81
C PRO A 106 11.16 10.97 -4.39
N GLY A 107 11.07 10.73 -3.09
CA GLY A 107 10.58 9.46 -2.55
C GLY A 107 9.13 9.17 -2.94
N GLU A 108 8.32 10.21 -3.03
CA GLU A 108 6.94 10.20 -3.51
C GLU A 108 6.87 9.67 -4.95
N GLN A 109 7.79 10.09 -5.81
CA GLN A 109 7.82 9.63 -7.19
C GLN A 109 8.19 8.14 -7.29
N LEU A 110 9.09 7.67 -6.43
CA LEU A 110 9.39 6.24 -6.32
C LEU A 110 8.20 5.45 -5.78
N LEU A 111 7.46 6.00 -4.82
CA LEU A 111 6.24 5.39 -4.32
C LEU A 111 5.17 5.28 -5.41
N VAL A 112 5.01 6.32 -6.24
CA VAL A 112 4.14 6.28 -7.42
C VAL A 112 4.55 5.17 -8.37
N ASP A 113 5.84 5.02 -8.67
CA ASP A 113 6.31 3.95 -9.55
C ASP A 113 6.00 2.57 -8.99
N VAL A 114 6.20 2.37 -7.68
CA VAL A 114 5.83 1.13 -6.97
C VAL A 114 4.34 0.85 -7.13
N LEU A 115 3.48 1.84 -6.87
CA LEU A 115 2.02 1.66 -6.97
C LEU A 115 1.56 1.43 -8.41
N LYS A 116 2.23 2.03 -9.41
CA LYS A 116 1.94 1.78 -10.83
C LYS A 116 2.34 0.36 -11.25
N GLY A 117 3.52 -0.10 -10.83
CA GLY A 117 4.02 -1.44 -11.15
C GLY A 117 3.32 -2.54 -10.36
N GLN A 118 2.97 -2.26 -9.10
CA GLN A 118 2.40 -3.20 -8.15
C GLN A 118 1.23 -2.57 -7.38
N PRO A 119 0.02 -2.49 -7.97
CA PRO A 119 -1.09 -1.77 -7.36
C PRO A 119 -1.51 -2.30 -5.98
N ALA A 120 -1.28 -3.58 -5.70
CA ALA A 120 -1.54 -4.19 -4.39
C ALA A 120 -0.66 -3.60 -3.26
N ALA A 121 0.49 -2.97 -3.60
CA ALA A 121 1.34 -2.28 -2.64
C ALA A 121 0.66 -1.10 -1.94
N VAL A 122 -0.51 -0.65 -2.42
CA VAL A 122 -1.37 0.30 -1.70
C VAL A 122 -1.73 -0.18 -0.29
N ARG A 123 -1.67 -1.50 -0.03
CA ARG A 123 -1.81 -2.06 1.32
C ARG A 123 -0.81 -1.48 2.31
N LEU A 124 0.39 -1.09 1.87
CA LEU A 124 1.36 -0.42 2.75
C LEU A 124 0.82 0.90 3.29
N LEU A 125 -0.04 1.56 2.51
CA LEU A 125 -0.65 2.83 2.90
C LEU A 125 -1.81 2.68 3.88
N GLN A 126 -2.28 1.45 4.11
CA GLN A 126 -3.25 1.14 5.15
C GLN A 126 -2.60 1.01 6.54
N LEU A 127 -1.29 0.73 6.59
CA LEU A 127 -0.59 0.56 7.85
C LEU A 127 -0.49 1.89 8.59
N GLU A 128 -0.66 1.85 9.91
CA GLU A 128 -0.36 2.99 10.74
C GLU A 128 1.11 3.37 10.62
N ALA A 129 1.41 4.67 10.59
CA ALA A 129 2.78 5.18 10.47
C ALA A 129 3.73 4.55 11.51
N ALA A 130 3.27 4.39 12.76
CA ALA A 130 4.06 3.77 13.82
C ALA A 130 4.33 2.28 13.59
N ALA A 131 3.36 1.54 13.03
CA ALA A 131 3.55 0.13 12.68
C ALA A 131 4.51 -0.02 11.51
N LEU A 132 4.38 0.84 10.49
CA LEU A 132 5.25 0.87 9.33
C LEU A 132 6.69 1.22 9.70
N GLN A 133 6.89 2.23 10.55
CA GLN A 133 8.20 2.60 11.07
C GLN A 133 8.82 1.46 11.87
N ARG A 134 8.05 0.79 12.74
CA ARG A 134 8.53 -0.37 13.49
C ARG A 134 8.96 -1.52 12.58
N ASN A 135 8.20 -1.81 11.53
CA ASN A 135 8.56 -2.85 10.57
C ASN A 135 9.84 -2.50 9.81
N LEU A 136 10.02 -1.23 9.44
CA LEU A 136 11.26 -0.72 8.87
C LEU A 136 12.44 -0.90 9.84
N ASP A 137 12.29 -0.49 11.09
CA ASP A 137 13.34 -0.60 12.11
C ASP A 137 13.74 -2.06 12.34
N ASN A 138 12.78 -2.98 12.33
CA ASN A 138 13.04 -4.41 12.40
C ASN A 138 13.92 -4.89 11.23
N LEU A 139 13.64 -4.47 10.00
CA LEU A 139 14.46 -4.84 8.83
C LEU A 139 15.88 -4.25 8.92
N LEU A 140 16.02 -3.02 9.42
CA LEU A 140 17.33 -2.40 9.63
C LEU A 140 18.12 -3.12 10.73
N GLN A 141 17.46 -3.55 11.81
CA GLN A 141 18.07 -4.35 12.89
C GLN A 141 18.48 -5.76 12.44
N LEU A 142 17.88 -6.30 11.38
CA LEU A 142 18.36 -7.52 10.75
C LEU A 142 19.70 -7.34 10.04
N GLY A 143 20.16 -6.09 9.83
CA GLY A 143 21.42 -5.76 9.17
C GLY A 143 21.25 -5.29 7.73
N LEU A 144 20.01 -5.09 7.25
CA LEU A 144 19.78 -4.51 5.93
C LEU A 144 20.09 -3.01 5.97
N SER A 145 20.81 -2.52 4.96
CA SER A 145 20.93 -1.09 4.71
C SER A 145 19.61 -0.51 4.15
N LYS A 146 19.39 0.80 4.28
CA LYS A 146 18.23 1.48 3.66
C LYS A 146 18.13 1.22 2.15
N GLN A 147 19.27 1.12 1.46
CA GLN A 147 19.32 0.79 0.04
C GLN A 147 18.79 -0.61 -0.22
N GLN A 148 19.22 -1.61 0.56
CA GLN A 148 18.71 -2.98 0.45
C GLN A 148 17.22 -3.06 0.78
N VAL A 149 16.74 -2.34 1.79
CA VAL A 149 15.30 -2.29 2.11
C VAL A 149 14.49 -1.70 0.97
N VAL A 150 14.92 -0.58 0.39
CA VAL A 150 14.25 0.03 -0.76
C VAL A 150 14.26 -0.91 -1.95
N ALA A 151 15.40 -1.50 -2.25
CA ALA A 151 15.54 -2.39 -3.40
C ALA A 151 14.67 -3.65 -3.24
N ALA A 152 14.61 -4.22 -2.03
CA ALA A 152 13.70 -5.30 -1.69
C ALA A 152 12.23 -4.87 -1.80
N LEU A 153 11.87 -3.66 -1.37
CA LEU A 153 10.50 -3.15 -1.46
C LEU A 153 10.03 -2.98 -2.91
N LEU A 154 10.91 -2.55 -3.82
CA LEU A 154 10.59 -2.40 -5.25
C LEU A 154 10.20 -3.74 -5.91
N LEU A 155 10.62 -4.87 -5.33
CA LEU A 155 10.38 -6.20 -5.85
C LEU A 155 9.32 -6.95 -5.05
N PHE A 156 9.42 -6.88 -3.72
CA PHE A 156 8.61 -7.59 -2.75
C PHE A 156 8.13 -6.63 -1.65
N TRP A 157 7.21 -5.74 -2.02
CA TRP A 157 6.62 -4.75 -1.10
C TRP A 157 6.03 -5.37 0.18
N THR A 158 5.61 -6.64 0.12
CA THR A 158 5.06 -7.38 1.27
C THR A 158 6.05 -7.53 2.42
N LEU A 159 7.36 -7.34 2.17
CA LEU A 159 8.39 -7.37 3.20
C LEU A 159 8.09 -6.40 4.35
N LEU A 160 7.56 -5.20 4.05
CA LEU A 160 7.19 -4.20 5.07
C LEU A 160 5.91 -4.50 5.85
N ILE A 161 5.18 -5.57 5.51
CA ILE A 161 4.02 -6.01 6.29
C ILE A 161 4.43 -7.02 7.37
N TYR A 162 5.57 -7.69 7.21
CA TYR A 162 6.00 -8.69 8.16
C TYR A 162 6.44 -8.07 9.48
N THR A 163 5.89 -8.60 10.57
CA THR A 163 6.32 -8.32 11.93
C THR A 163 7.69 -8.95 12.19
N SER A 164 8.38 -8.51 13.25
CA SER A 164 9.62 -9.14 13.71
C SER A 164 9.45 -10.64 13.98
N GLU A 165 8.31 -11.06 14.54
CA GLU A 165 7.99 -12.47 14.78
C GLU A 165 7.90 -13.25 13.46
N ASN A 166 7.24 -12.70 12.44
CA ASN A 166 7.17 -13.36 11.15
C ASN A 166 8.55 -13.48 10.50
N LEU A 167 9.36 -12.43 10.57
CA LEU A 167 10.72 -12.43 10.03
C LEU A 167 11.60 -13.46 10.74
N ALA A 168 11.55 -13.52 12.08
CA ALA A 168 12.30 -14.50 12.88
C ALA A 168 11.84 -15.94 12.60
N ARG A 169 10.53 -16.16 12.44
CA ARG A 169 9.99 -17.48 12.07
C ARG A 169 10.45 -17.90 10.68
N THR A 170 10.43 -17.00 9.69
CA THR A 170 10.92 -17.29 8.35
C THR A 170 12.43 -17.54 8.34
N GLU A 171 13.21 -16.78 9.10
CA GLU A 171 14.65 -17.02 9.30
C GLU A 171 14.90 -18.41 9.87
N ALA A 172 14.20 -18.80 10.95
CA ALA A 172 14.33 -20.11 11.56
C ALA A 172 13.97 -21.26 10.61
N LEU A 173 12.91 -21.10 9.80
CA LEU A 173 12.54 -22.09 8.78
C LEU A 173 13.61 -22.20 7.68
N VAL A 174 14.14 -21.08 7.20
CA VAL A 174 15.21 -21.06 6.19
C VAL A 174 16.48 -21.71 6.74
N GLN A 175 16.82 -21.45 8.01
CA GLN A 175 17.95 -22.11 8.67
C GLN A 175 17.73 -23.62 8.82
N GLN A 176 16.53 -24.04 9.21
CA GLN A 176 16.19 -25.45 9.38
C GLN A 176 16.21 -26.23 8.06
N GLU A 177 15.59 -25.68 7.02
CA GLU A 177 15.37 -26.39 5.75
C GLU A 177 16.57 -26.29 4.80
N LEU A 178 17.29 -25.16 4.82
CA LEU A 178 18.37 -24.89 3.87
C LEU A 178 19.77 -24.89 4.53
N GLY A 179 19.85 -25.05 5.85
CA GLY A 179 21.11 -24.90 6.60
C GLY A 179 21.71 -23.49 6.48
N ALA A 180 20.91 -22.52 6.05
CA ALA A 180 21.34 -21.17 5.78
C ALA A 180 21.59 -20.41 7.09
N ASP A 181 22.73 -19.74 7.17
CA ASP A 181 23.00 -18.81 8.27
C ASP A 181 22.29 -17.46 8.07
N ARG A 182 22.31 -16.63 9.10
CA ARG A 182 21.72 -15.30 9.09
C ARG A 182 22.29 -14.40 7.99
N GLN A 183 23.57 -14.56 7.62
CA GLN A 183 24.17 -13.74 6.56
C GLN A 183 23.59 -14.10 5.19
N LEU A 184 23.40 -15.39 4.92
CA LEU A 184 22.73 -15.85 3.71
C LEU A 184 21.27 -15.39 3.69
N TRP A 185 20.56 -15.41 4.82
CA TRP A 185 19.20 -14.87 4.92
C TRP A 185 19.12 -13.37 4.59
N VAL A 186 19.98 -12.55 5.22
CA VAL A 186 20.07 -11.10 4.93
C VAL A 186 20.45 -10.87 3.46
N LYS A 187 21.33 -11.71 2.91
CA LYS A 187 21.69 -11.68 1.50
C LYS A 187 20.48 -11.99 0.64
N VAL A 188 19.71 -13.05 0.89
CA VAL A 188 18.49 -13.39 0.13
C VAL A 188 17.47 -12.27 0.16
N LEU A 189 17.24 -11.66 1.33
CA LEU A 189 16.35 -10.50 1.46
C LEU A 189 16.86 -9.28 0.68
N GLY A 190 18.17 -9.03 0.70
CA GLY A 190 18.78 -7.87 0.04
C GLY A 190 19.13 -8.07 -1.45
N SER A 191 19.31 -9.32 -1.90
CA SER A 191 19.73 -9.70 -3.25
C SER A 191 18.57 -10.06 -4.15
N ALA A 192 17.33 -9.89 -3.67
CA ALA A 192 16.21 -9.80 -4.57
C ALA A 192 16.47 -8.70 -5.62
N ALA A 193 17.22 -7.64 -5.28
CA ALA A 193 17.55 -6.50 -6.13
C ALA A 193 18.97 -6.49 -6.70
#